data_AF-A0A3A6N4A8-F1
#
_entry.id   AF-A0A3A6N4A8-F1
#
_cell.length_a   1.000
_cell.length_b   1.000
_cell.length_c   1.000
_cell.angle_alpha   90.00
_cell.angle_beta   90.00
_cell.angle_gamma   90.00
#
_symmetry.space_group_name_H-M   'P 1'
#
loop_
_entity.id
_entity.type
_entity.pdbx_description
1 polymer ?
#
loop_
_entity_poly.entity_id
_entity_poly.type
_entity_poly.pdbx_seq_one_letter_code
_entity_poly.pdbx_strand_id
1 'polypeptide(L)'
;MEYRENYEPGLGRYREMHPAGLPGGVVVDPTPVTAGEEITVFYNGMLAQAGADQIYLRVGYGPARDWHRVQDLKMSRTGWGWIKTFEVPYDEDRLNFCFRCSAYKWDNNGGMNWSYTIHAGRMV
;
A
#
# COMPACT_ATOMS: atom_id res chain seq x y z
N MET A 1 5.57 19.32 29.63
CA MET A 1 4.74 19.74 28.49
C MET A 1 4.17 18.46 27.90
N GLU A 2 2.91 18.14 28.23
CA GLU A 2 2.21 17.00 27.66
C GLU A 2 1.80 17.34 26.23
N TYR A 3 2.34 16.62 25.25
CA TYR A 3 1.77 16.61 23.91
C TYR A 3 0.43 15.88 24.02
N ARG A 4 -0.67 16.62 23.87
CA ARG A 4 -1.99 16.03 23.70
C ARG A 4 -2.00 15.30 22.37
N GLU A 5 -1.99 13.97 22.42
CA GLU A 5 -2.31 13.12 21.26
C GLU A 5 -3.75 13.43 20.85
N ASN A 6 -3.92 14.22 19.80
CA ASN A 6 -5.19 14.30 19.10
C ASN A 6 -5.45 12.91 18.51
N TYR A 7 -6.48 12.23 19.01
CA TYR A 7 -6.91 10.92 18.52
C TYR A 7 -7.47 11.08 17.11
N GLU A 8 -6.61 11.04 16.09
CA GLU A 8 -7.06 10.82 14.72
C GLU A 8 -7.47 9.34 14.59
N PRO A 9 -8.71 9.03 14.17
CA PRO A 9 -9.24 7.66 14.17
C PRO A 9 -8.48 6.62 13.33
N GLY A 10 -7.36 6.96 12.68
CA GLY A 10 -6.48 6.03 11.97
C GLY A 10 -5.12 5.76 12.63
N LEU A 11 -4.66 6.59 13.58
CA LEU A 11 -3.31 6.47 14.16
C LEU A 11 -3.07 5.13 14.86
N GLY A 12 -4.09 4.62 15.57
CA GLY A 12 -4.04 3.29 16.20
C GLY A 12 -3.85 2.18 15.17
N ARG A 13 -4.66 2.18 14.11
CA ARG A 13 -4.58 1.20 13.01
C ARG A 13 -3.22 1.25 12.30
N TYR A 14 -2.67 2.44 12.03
CA TYR A 14 -1.35 2.56 11.38
C TYR A 14 -0.21 2.08 12.28
N ARG A 15 -0.32 2.28 13.59
CA ARG A 15 0.61 1.71 14.57
C ARG A 15 0.51 0.19 14.63
N GLU A 16 -0.68 -0.37 14.46
CA GLU A 16 -0.87 -1.83 14.39
C GLU A 16 -0.33 -2.44 13.08
N MET A 17 -0.28 -1.67 11.99
CA MET A 17 0.38 -2.06 10.73
C MET A 17 1.92 -1.96 10.80
N HIS A 18 2.47 -1.34 11.84
CA HIS A 18 3.91 -1.07 11.98
C HIS A 18 4.80 -2.24 12.49
N PRO A 19 4.34 -3.36 13.12
CA PRO A 19 5.27 -4.24 13.80
C PRO A 19 6.31 -4.85 12.85
N ALA A 20 7.56 -4.68 13.26
CA ALA A 20 8.78 -5.05 12.57
C ALA A 20 8.82 -6.55 12.27
N GLY A 21 9.00 -6.90 10.99
CA GLY A 21 9.17 -8.28 10.52
C GLY A 21 8.59 -8.58 9.14
N LEU A 22 7.84 -7.64 8.55
CA LEU A 22 7.14 -7.89 7.29
C LEU A 22 8.10 -7.78 6.07
N PRO A 23 8.12 -8.77 5.16
CA PRO A 23 8.98 -8.76 3.99
C PRO A 23 8.84 -7.45 3.19
N GLY A 24 9.95 -6.72 3.04
CA GLY A 24 10.00 -5.46 2.29
C GLY A 24 9.32 -4.26 2.96
N GLY A 25 8.84 -4.39 4.22
CA GLY A 25 8.18 -3.29 4.93
C GLY A 25 6.81 -2.91 4.37
N VAL A 26 6.07 -3.89 3.84
CA VAL A 26 4.77 -3.68 3.16
C VAL A 26 3.65 -4.37 3.93
N VAL A 27 2.52 -3.68 4.11
CA VAL A 27 1.29 -4.24 4.68
C VAL A 27 0.11 -3.83 3.81
N VAL A 28 -0.84 -4.75 3.62
CA VAL A 28 -2.14 -4.46 3.03
C VAL A 28 -3.22 -4.87 4.03
N ASP A 29 -4.22 -4.02 4.23
CA ASP A 29 -5.27 -4.24 5.21
C ASP A 29 -6.61 -3.62 4.75
N PRO A 30 -7.74 -4.35 4.76
CA PRO A 30 -7.86 -5.75 5.15
C PRO A 30 -7.22 -6.73 4.15
N THR A 31 -6.92 -7.93 4.65
CA THR A 31 -6.71 -9.12 3.83
C THR A 31 -7.66 -10.24 4.31
N PRO A 32 -8.27 -11.07 3.43
CA PRO A 32 -8.09 -11.09 1.97
C PRO A 32 -8.59 -9.81 1.29
N VAL A 33 -7.98 -9.46 0.14
CA VAL A 33 -8.38 -8.29 -0.64
C VAL A 33 -9.68 -8.61 -1.37
N THR A 34 -10.72 -7.83 -1.13
CA THR A 34 -12.07 -8.07 -1.66
C THR A 34 -12.48 -6.94 -2.61
N ALA A 35 -13.09 -7.31 -3.73
CA ALA A 35 -13.58 -6.36 -4.72
C ALA A 35 -14.69 -5.48 -4.10
N GLY A 36 -14.62 -4.17 -4.32
CA GLY A 36 -15.54 -3.19 -3.74
C GLY A 36 -15.18 -2.73 -2.32
N GLU A 37 -14.18 -3.32 -1.68
CA GLU A 37 -13.72 -2.87 -0.37
C GLU A 37 -12.63 -1.79 -0.50
N GLU A 38 -12.58 -0.93 0.52
CA GLU A 38 -11.47 0.00 0.69
C GLU A 38 -10.31 -0.70 1.42
N ILE A 39 -9.13 -0.70 0.81
CA ILE A 39 -7.91 -1.24 1.40
C ILE A 39 -6.90 -0.13 1.66
N THR A 40 -6.06 -0.33 2.67
CA THR A 40 -4.92 0.52 2.99
C THR A 40 -3.62 -0.24 2.73
N VAL A 41 -2.75 0.35 1.91
CA VAL A 41 -1.37 -0.09 1.72
C VAL A 41 -0.46 0.77 2.57
N PHE A 42 0.29 0.14 3.47
CA PHE A 42 1.37 0.75 4.24
C PHE A 42 2.73 0.35 3.67
N TYR A 43 3.67 1.29 3.68
CA TYR A 43 5.03 1.12 3.19
C TYR A 43 6.06 1.79 4.11
N ASN A 44 7.00 0.99 4.61
CA ASN A 44 8.22 1.42 5.30
C ASN A 44 9.46 0.65 4.79
N GLY A 45 9.50 0.40 3.47
CA GLY A 45 10.57 -0.33 2.80
C GLY A 45 11.79 0.53 2.43
N MET A 46 12.59 0.02 1.48
CA MET A 46 13.90 0.58 1.11
C MET A 46 13.86 2.08 0.77
N LEU A 47 12.87 2.54 0.01
CA LEU A 47 12.78 3.97 -0.38
C LEU A 47 12.47 4.86 0.83
N ALA A 48 11.63 4.40 1.76
CA ALA A 48 11.29 5.13 2.97
C ALA A 48 12.49 5.22 3.90
N GLN A 49 13.21 4.09 4.08
CA GLN A 49 14.42 4.02 4.90
C GLN A 49 15.59 4.81 4.29
N ALA A 50 15.64 4.94 2.96
CA ALA A 50 16.60 5.79 2.26
C ALA A 50 16.26 7.29 2.32
N GLY A 51 15.17 7.69 3.01
CA GLY A 51 14.81 9.08 3.21
C GLY A 51 14.17 9.75 1.99
N ALA A 52 13.42 9.01 1.18
CA ALA A 52 12.69 9.60 0.05
C ALA A 52 11.71 10.72 0.51
N ASP A 53 11.76 11.88 -0.15
CA ASP A 53 10.89 13.03 0.16
C ASP A 53 9.41 12.78 -0.12
N GLN A 54 9.11 11.95 -1.13
CA GLN A 54 7.76 11.55 -1.50
C GLN A 54 7.77 10.16 -2.09
N ILE A 55 6.79 9.35 -1.70
CA ILE A 55 6.56 8.01 -2.23
C ILE A 55 5.21 7.92 -2.95
N TYR A 56 5.22 7.19 -4.05
CA TYR A 56 4.06 6.86 -4.88
C TYR A 56 3.89 5.35 -4.88
N LEU A 57 2.64 4.91 -4.72
CA LEU A 57 2.22 3.54 -4.95
C LEU A 57 1.92 3.40 -6.45
N ARG A 58 2.75 2.67 -7.18
CA ARG A 58 2.46 2.24 -8.56
C ARG A 58 1.55 1.03 -8.47
N VAL A 59 0.30 1.16 -8.87
CA VAL A 59 -0.70 0.09 -8.80
C VAL A 59 -1.23 -0.23 -10.19
N GLY A 60 -1.54 -1.50 -10.45
CA GLY A 60 -2.23 -1.97 -11.64
C GLY A 60 -2.91 -3.31 -11.37
N TYR A 61 -3.64 -3.81 -12.35
CA TYR A 61 -4.44 -5.03 -12.21
C TYR A 61 -4.10 -6.05 -13.29
N GLY A 62 -4.57 -7.29 -13.13
CA GLY A 62 -4.36 -8.37 -14.09
C GLY A 62 -3.11 -9.23 -13.82
N PRO A 63 -2.64 -10.01 -14.83
CA PRO A 63 -1.51 -10.92 -14.68
C PRO A 63 -0.22 -10.21 -14.27
N ALA A 64 0.63 -10.86 -13.46
CA ALA A 64 1.83 -10.24 -12.86
C ALA A 64 2.84 -9.63 -13.86
N ARG A 65 2.80 -10.03 -15.14
CA ARG A 65 3.68 -9.54 -16.22
C ARG A 65 2.98 -8.63 -17.23
N ASP A 66 1.68 -8.42 -17.10
CA ASP A 66 0.87 -7.67 -18.06
C ASP A 66 -0.19 -6.86 -17.31
N TRP A 67 0.27 -5.84 -16.60
CA TRP A 67 -0.62 -5.01 -15.78
C TRP A 67 -1.40 -4.04 -16.66
N HIS A 68 -2.69 -3.88 -16.39
CA HIS A 68 -3.51 -2.81 -16.97
C HIS A 68 -3.96 -1.81 -15.90
N ARG A 69 -4.56 -0.71 -16.35
CA ARG A 69 -5.03 0.43 -15.51
C ARG A 69 -3.97 0.95 -14.55
N VAL A 70 -2.73 1.01 -15.03
CA VAL A 70 -1.58 1.28 -14.18
C VAL A 70 -1.45 2.76 -13.85
N GLN A 71 -1.43 3.09 -12.56
CA GLN A 71 -1.42 4.47 -12.06
C GLN A 71 -0.44 4.67 -10.89
N ASP A 72 0.02 5.91 -10.72
CA ASP A 72 0.86 6.33 -9.59
C ASP A 72 -0.01 7.07 -8.56
N LEU A 73 -0.25 6.46 -7.41
CA LEU A 73 -1.00 7.06 -6.33
C LEU A 73 -0.06 7.69 -5.31
N LYS A 74 -0.13 9.02 -5.15
CA LYS A 74 0.64 9.73 -4.12
C LYS A 74 0.28 9.21 -2.73
N MET A 75 1.27 8.74 -1.97
CA MET A 75 1.10 8.25 -0.59
C MET A 75 1.25 9.39 0.42
N SER A 76 0.59 9.25 1.56
CA SER A 76 0.70 10.19 2.69
C SER A 76 1.76 9.69 3.66
N ARG A 77 2.64 10.60 4.11
CA ARG A 77 3.64 10.30 5.15
C ARG A 77 2.99 10.30 6.52
N THR A 78 3.34 9.34 7.35
CA THR A 78 2.95 9.24 8.76
C THR A 78 4.20 9.18 9.65
N GLY A 79 4.02 9.11 10.97
CA GLY A 79 5.13 8.88 11.91
C GLY A 79 5.77 7.48 11.80
N TRP A 80 5.12 6.54 11.13
CA TRP A 80 5.51 5.12 11.08
C TRP A 80 5.93 4.65 9.69
N GLY A 81 5.51 5.34 8.64
CA GLY A 81 5.70 4.96 7.25
C GLY A 81 4.79 5.75 6.31
N TRP A 82 4.60 5.24 5.10
CA TRP A 82 3.75 5.84 4.07
C TRP A 82 2.48 5.04 3.89
N ILE A 83 1.35 5.71 3.75
CA ILE A 83 0.05 5.05 3.57
C ILE A 83 -0.65 5.51 2.30
N LYS A 84 -1.39 4.60 1.68
CA LYS A 84 -2.42 4.93 0.69
C LYS A 84 -3.63 4.06 0.88
N THR A 85 -4.78 4.71 0.95
CA THR A 85 -6.08 4.05 0.99
C THR A 85 -6.79 4.25 -0.35
N PHE A 86 -7.40 3.19 -0.88
CA PHE A 86 -8.16 3.21 -2.13
C PHE A 86 -9.16 2.04 -2.21
N GLU A 87 -10.22 2.22 -2.99
CA GLU A 87 -11.22 1.18 -3.28
C GLU A 87 -10.71 0.20 -4.34
N VAL A 88 -10.93 -1.09 -4.12
CA VAL A 88 -10.61 -2.16 -5.07
C VAL A 88 -11.74 -2.28 -6.10
N PRO A 89 -11.45 -2.22 -7.41
CA PRO A 89 -12.49 -2.35 -8.44
C PRO A 89 -13.20 -3.71 -8.41
N TYR A 90 -14.48 -3.72 -8.77
CA TYR A 90 -15.31 -4.93 -8.87
C TYR A 90 -14.93 -5.86 -10.03
N ASP A 91 -14.24 -5.33 -11.05
CA ASP A 91 -13.99 -5.97 -12.34
C ASP A 91 -12.58 -6.54 -12.49
N GLU A 92 -11.88 -6.79 -11.38
CA GLU A 92 -10.47 -7.21 -11.36
C GLU A 92 -10.26 -8.46 -10.49
N ASP A 93 -9.32 -9.32 -10.88
CA ASP A 93 -9.02 -10.60 -10.21
C ASP A 93 -7.67 -10.60 -9.46
N ARG A 94 -6.80 -9.67 -9.80
CA ARG A 94 -5.47 -9.54 -9.22
C ARG A 94 -5.05 -8.08 -9.13
N LEU A 95 -4.67 -7.69 -7.93
CA LEU A 95 -3.98 -6.45 -7.64
C LEU A 95 -2.48 -6.69 -7.75
N ASN A 96 -1.76 -5.81 -8.43
CA ASN A 96 -0.31 -5.76 -8.38
C ASN A 96 0.16 -4.34 -8.06
N PHE A 97 1.24 -4.23 -7.31
CA PHE A 97 1.80 -2.93 -6.97
C PHE A 97 3.28 -2.96 -6.64
N CYS A 98 3.91 -1.79 -6.74
CA CYS A 98 5.26 -1.49 -6.30
C CYS A 98 5.36 -0.01 -5.91
N PHE A 99 6.55 0.44 -5.51
CA PHE A 99 6.75 1.79 -5.00
C PHE A 99 7.78 2.54 -5.82
N ARG A 100 7.55 3.85 -5.97
CA ARG A 100 8.47 4.78 -6.62
C ARG A 100 8.62 6.02 -5.77
N CYS A 101 9.83 6.57 -5.66
CA CYS A 101 10.00 7.89 -5.06
C CYS A 101 9.98 9.01 -6.10
N SER A 102 9.89 10.27 -5.66
CA SER A 102 9.96 11.46 -6.52
C SER A 102 11.21 11.50 -7.42
N ALA A 103 12.33 10.94 -6.97
CA ALA A 103 13.58 10.84 -7.74
C ALA A 103 13.60 9.67 -8.75
N TYR A 104 12.45 9.05 -9.04
CA TYR A 104 12.32 7.93 -10.00
C TYR A 104 13.13 6.67 -9.65
N LYS A 105 13.48 6.48 -8.38
CA LYS A 105 13.96 5.19 -7.87
C LYS A 105 12.78 4.30 -7.51
N TRP A 106 12.96 3.00 -7.68
CA TRP A 106 11.92 2.00 -7.51
C TRP A 106 12.25 1.04 -6.38
N ASP A 107 11.22 0.61 -5.68
CA ASP A 107 11.20 -0.61 -4.92
C ASP A 107 10.11 -1.49 -5.52
N ASN A 108 10.55 -2.42 -6.36
CA ASN A 108 9.73 -3.38 -7.07
C ASN A 108 9.98 -4.81 -6.56
N ASN A 109 10.44 -4.94 -5.32
CA ASN A 109 10.73 -6.23 -4.70
C ASN A 109 11.64 -7.12 -5.57
N GLY A 110 12.73 -6.54 -6.10
CA GLY A 110 13.65 -7.24 -6.99
C GLY A 110 13.05 -7.67 -8.34
N GLY A 111 12.03 -6.95 -8.82
CA GLY A 111 11.31 -7.26 -10.06
C GLY A 111 10.09 -8.17 -9.90
N MET A 112 9.83 -8.69 -8.69
CA MET A 112 8.68 -9.53 -8.42
C MET A 112 7.40 -8.73 -8.17
N ASN A 113 7.53 -7.47 -7.74
CA ASN A 113 6.47 -6.63 -7.22
C ASN A 113 5.76 -7.29 -6.01
N TRP A 114 4.67 -6.68 -5.56
CA TRP A 114 3.70 -7.30 -4.65
C TRP A 114 2.40 -7.53 -5.40
N SER A 115 1.68 -8.58 -5.02
CA SER A 115 0.40 -8.91 -5.64
C SER A 115 -0.53 -9.60 -4.65
N TYR A 116 -1.83 -9.36 -4.81
CA TYR A 116 -2.90 -10.03 -4.07
C TYR A 116 -3.94 -10.52 -5.07
N THR A 117 -4.47 -11.72 -4.86
CA THR A 117 -5.71 -12.14 -5.52
C THR A 117 -6.85 -11.30 -4.95
N ILE A 118 -7.69 -10.78 -5.84
CA ILE A 118 -8.91 -10.06 -5.49
C ILE A 118 -10.04 -11.08 -5.43
N HIS A 119 -10.72 -11.16 -4.30
CA HIS A 119 -11.87 -12.02 -4.12
C HIS A 119 -13.15 -11.27 -4.47
N ALA A 120 -14.08 -11.92 -5.17
CA ALA A 120 -15.41 -11.36 -5.38
C ALA A 120 -16.08 -11.18 -4.01
N GLY A 121 -16.37 -9.92 -3.65
CA GLY A 121 -17.16 -9.62 -2.45
C GLY A 121 -18.47 -10.39 -2.49
N ARG A 122 -18.87 -10.97 -1.36
CA ARG A 122 -20.09 -11.77 -1.28
C ARG A 122 -21.27 -10.86 -1.61
N MET A 123 -21.79 -10.95 -2.83
CA MET A 123 -23.06 -10.34 -3.21
C MET A 123 -24.14 -11.05 -2.38
N VAL A 124 -24.55 -10.42 -1.28
CA VAL A 124 -25.73 -10.81 -0.51
C VAL A 124 -26.98 -10.19 -1.10
#